data_AF-A0A3B8I7S3-F1
#
_entry.id   AF-A0A3B8I7S3-F1
#
_cell.length_a   1.000
_cell.length_b   1.000
_cell.length_c   1.000
_cell.angle_alpha   90.00
_cell.angle_beta   90.00
_cell.angle_gamma   90.00
#
_symmetry.space_group_name_H-M   'P 1'
#
loop_
_entity.id
_entity.type
_entity.pdbx_description
1 polymer ?
#
loop_
_entity_poly.entity_id
_entity_poly.type
_entity_poly.pdbx_seq_one_letter_code
_entity_poly.pdbx_strand_id
1 'polypeptide(L)'
;MSSPQDTLQLTTHKHSVRRANLVGLITLATLVTLDTVISSIQFDKPIFTNMDYGTLRLRITFVFMAWGWWAGNQGRLRLQAFLILFGFYSSYLLSPMIEPAGATHPAEHYFVLLAVFIIMAVIPYLLYDLNKDKKILLFWQILIPVTFIGSFLVNLGHFEQTSDAYFIAFTQNNLMSFLGFWGVYVALVFITIQYKRAQQTHYEELQDSNQELEKTLATIDNQNTVLAERQE
;
A
#
# COMPACT_ATOMS: atom_id res chain seq x y z
N MET A 1 0.99 6.15 34.27
CA MET A 1 -0.37 6.56 33.89
C MET A 1 -0.26 7.29 32.56
N SER A 2 -0.81 6.74 31.47
CA SER A 2 -0.83 7.40 30.16
C SER A 2 -1.69 8.67 30.23
N SER A 3 -1.24 9.79 29.65
CA SER A 3 -1.98 11.04 29.73
C SER A 3 -3.32 10.91 28.97
N PRO A 4 -4.36 11.68 29.35
CA PRO A 4 -5.61 11.76 28.59
C PRO A 4 -5.41 12.18 27.12
N GLN A 5 -4.31 12.87 26.81
CA GLN A 5 -3.99 13.32 25.45
C GLN A 5 -3.45 12.17 24.58
N ASP A 6 -2.62 11.29 25.15
CA ASP A 6 -2.13 10.07 24.46
C ASP A 6 -3.29 9.16 24.03
N THR A 7 -4.33 9.07 24.87
CA THR A 7 -5.53 8.28 24.58
C THR A 7 -6.43 8.95 23.52
N LEU A 8 -6.46 10.28 23.45
CA LEU A 8 -7.23 11.02 22.45
C LEU A 8 -6.59 10.96 21.04
N GLN A 9 -5.27 11.01 20.94
CA GLN A 9 -4.56 10.87 19.66
C GLN A 9 -4.65 9.43 19.10
N LEU A 10 -4.53 8.42 19.98
CA LEU A 10 -4.67 7.02 19.58
C LEU A 10 -6.08 6.66 19.09
N THR A 11 -7.11 7.27 19.68
CA THR A 11 -8.51 7.02 19.28
C THR A 11 -8.86 7.71 17.96
N THR A 12 -8.44 8.97 17.77
CA THR A 12 -8.66 9.69 16.51
C THR A 12 -7.96 9.02 15.32
N HIS A 13 -6.72 8.56 15.49
CA HIS A 13 -6.00 7.81 14.45
C HIS A 13 -6.64 6.44 14.14
N LYS A 14 -7.17 5.72 15.15
CA LYS A 14 -7.92 4.48 14.92
C LYS A 14 -9.20 4.72 14.13
N HIS A 15 -9.91 5.82 14.40
CA HIS A 15 -11.14 6.15 13.69
C HIS A 15 -10.89 6.59 12.24
N SER A 16 -9.82 7.34 11.95
CA SER A 16 -9.49 7.76 10.58
C SER A 16 -9.12 6.57 9.68
N VAL A 17 -8.30 5.65 10.19
CA VAL A 17 -7.90 4.42 9.48
C VAL A 17 -9.12 3.53 9.20
N ARG A 18 -10.05 3.42 10.16
CA ARG A 18 -11.32 2.70 9.95
C ARG A 18 -12.19 3.37 8.89
N ARG A 19 -12.29 4.69 8.83
CA ARG A 19 -13.07 5.35 7.77
C ARG A 19 -12.44 5.13 6.39
N ALA A 20 -11.13 5.26 6.27
CA ALA A 20 -10.42 5.07 4.99
C ALA A 20 -10.57 3.64 4.44
N ASN A 21 -10.46 2.62 5.29
CA ASN A 21 -10.61 1.23 4.84
C ASN A 21 -12.07 0.89 4.49
N LEU A 22 -13.06 1.51 5.14
CA LEU A 22 -14.48 1.32 4.81
C LEU A 22 -14.77 1.88 3.43
N VAL A 23 -14.31 3.12 3.18
CA VAL A 23 -14.43 3.77 1.88
C VAL A 23 -13.75 2.91 0.81
N GLY A 24 -12.52 2.45 1.06
CA GLY A 24 -11.82 1.58 0.11
C GLY A 24 -12.57 0.27 -0.18
N LEU A 25 -13.16 -0.37 0.85
CA LEU A 25 -13.94 -1.60 0.69
C LEU A 25 -15.23 -1.37 -0.10
N ILE A 26 -15.92 -0.25 0.15
CA ILE A 26 -17.13 0.14 -0.61
C ILE A 26 -16.75 0.41 -2.07
N THR A 27 -15.67 1.13 -2.32
CA THR A 27 -15.19 1.41 -3.68
C THR A 27 -14.84 0.11 -4.41
N LEU A 28 -14.11 -0.81 -3.76
CA LEU A 28 -13.76 -2.11 -4.35
C LEU A 28 -15.01 -2.99 -4.57
N ALA A 29 -15.95 -3.02 -3.63
CA ALA A 29 -17.22 -3.72 -3.80
C ALA A 29 -18.00 -3.18 -5.00
N THR A 30 -18.04 -1.85 -5.14
CA THR A 30 -18.70 -1.17 -6.26
C THR A 30 -18.03 -1.53 -7.58
N LEU A 31 -16.70 -1.50 -7.64
CA LEU A 31 -15.94 -1.89 -8.83
C LEU A 31 -16.18 -3.37 -9.19
N VAL A 32 -16.11 -4.29 -8.23
CA VAL A 32 -16.39 -5.72 -8.45
C VAL A 32 -17.83 -5.94 -8.94
N THR A 33 -18.78 -5.20 -8.39
CA THR A 33 -20.20 -5.29 -8.78
C THR A 33 -20.39 -4.76 -10.20
N LEU A 34 -19.87 -3.58 -10.51
CA LEU A 34 -19.92 -3.00 -11.86
C LEU A 34 -19.28 -3.93 -12.89
N ASP A 35 -18.11 -4.47 -12.59
CA ASP A 35 -17.37 -5.37 -13.47
C ASP A 35 -18.12 -6.70 -13.70
N THR A 36 -18.77 -7.22 -12.65
CA THR A 36 -19.63 -8.42 -12.75
C THR A 36 -20.91 -8.14 -13.56
N VAL A 37 -21.49 -6.94 -13.44
CA VAL A 37 -22.66 -6.52 -14.23
C VAL A 37 -22.28 -6.31 -15.69
N ILE A 38 -21.16 -5.63 -15.98
CA ILE A 38 -20.68 -5.39 -17.34
C ILE A 38 -20.34 -6.71 -18.04
N SER A 39 -19.66 -7.63 -17.35
CA SER A 39 -19.33 -8.96 -17.89
C SER A 39 -20.56 -9.84 -18.11
N SER A 40 -21.61 -9.71 -17.29
CA SER A 40 -22.87 -10.47 -17.47
C SER A 40 -23.81 -9.89 -18.53
N ILE A 41 -23.67 -8.60 -18.89
CA ILE A 41 -24.40 -7.98 -20.01
C ILE A 41 -23.85 -8.45 -21.37
N GLN A 42 -22.66 -9.07 -21.44
CA GLN A 42 -22.19 -9.80 -22.62
C GLN A 42 -22.89 -11.18 -22.71
N PHE A 43 -24.13 -11.14 -23.21
CA PHE A 43 -25.25 -12.08 -23.10
C PHE A 43 -25.09 -13.59 -23.43
N ASP A 44 -23.91 -14.17 -23.64
CA ASP A 44 -23.88 -15.52 -24.27
C ASP A 44 -22.76 -16.48 -23.82
N LYS A 45 -22.07 -16.23 -22.70
CA LYS A 45 -20.96 -17.11 -22.27
C LYS A 45 -21.02 -17.49 -20.78
N PRO A 46 -20.63 -18.73 -20.40
CA PRO A 46 -20.76 -19.18 -19.02
C PRO A 46 -19.83 -18.38 -18.09
N ILE A 47 -20.37 -18.01 -16.92
CA ILE A 47 -19.74 -17.16 -15.89
C ILE A 47 -18.36 -17.65 -15.42
N PHE A 48 -18.08 -18.95 -15.56
CA PHE A 48 -16.85 -19.58 -15.08
C PHE A 48 -15.82 -19.90 -16.17
N THR A 49 -16.19 -19.91 -17.45
CA THR A 49 -15.25 -20.26 -18.54
C THR A 49 -14.63 -19.05 -19.25
N ASN A 50 -15.11 -17.83 -19.01
CA ASN A 50 -14.48 -16.57 -19.46
C ASN A 50 -14.57 -15.51 -18.36
N MET A 51 -14.10 -15.82 -17.16
CA MET A 51 -13.92 -14.78 -16.15
C MET A 51 -12.73 -13.92 -16.60
N ASP A 52 -12.98 -12.65 -16.96
CA ASP A 52 -11.91 -11.73 -17.33
C ASP A 52 -10.87 -11.69 -16.20
N TYR A 53 -9.60 -11.77 -16.58
CA TYR A 53 -8.48 -11.69 -15.65
C TYR A 53 -8.52 -10.41 -14.82
N GLY A 54 -9.03 -9.31 -15.39
CA GLY A 54 -9.31 -8.08 -14.63
C GLY A 54 -10.26 -8.33 -13.46
N THR A 55 -11.37 -9.03 -13.71
CA THR A 55 -12.37 -9.39 -12.70
C THR A 55 -11.84 -10.33 -11.63
N LEU A 56 -11.03 -11.32 -12.02
CA LEU A 56 -10.40 -12.24 -11.07
C LEU A 56 -9.47 -11.49 -10.09
N ARG A 57 -8.64 -10.59 -10.62
CA ARG A 57 -7.72 -9.73 -9.85
C ARG A 57 -8.47 -8.85 -8.84
N LEU A 58 -9.56 -8.22 -9.27
CA LEU A 58 -10.41 -7.41 -8.40
C LEU A 58 -11.05 -8.24 -7.28
N ARG A 59 -11.52 -9.46 -7.57
CA ARG A 59 -12.12 -10.35 -6.57
C ARG A 59 -11.11 -10.84 -5.54
N ILE A 60 -9.90 -11.21 -5.95
CA ILE A 60 -8.81 -11.57 -5.04
C ILE A 60 -8.49 -10.39 -4.12
N THR A 61 -8.33 -9.19 -4.69
CA THR A 61 -8.05 -7.97 -3.93
C THR A 61 -9.18 -7.67 -2.92
N PHE A 62 -10.43 -7.85 -3.33
CA PHE A 62 -11.60 -7.65 -2.48
C PHE A 62 -11.62 -8.61 -1.29
N VAL A 63 -11.38 -9.91 -1.50
CA VAL A 63 -11.34 -10.92 -0.42
C VAL A 63 -10.28 -10.55 0.61
N PHE A 64 -9.07 -10.20 0.17
CA PHE A 64 -8.00 -9.79 1.06
C PHE A 64 -8.28 -8.47 1.78
N MET A 65 -8.95 -7.51 1.12
CA MET A 65 -9.37 -6.27 1.76
C MET A 65 -10.47 -6.50 2.81
N ALA A 66 -11.41 -7.41 2.56
CA ALA A 66 -12.45 -7.78 3.52
C ALA A 66 -11.85 -8.48 4.75
N TRP A 67 -10.89 -9.38 4.55
CA TRP A 67 -10.13 -9.98 5.66
C TRP A 67 -9.26 -8.96 6.40
N GLY A 68 -8.64 -8.02 5.67
CA GLY A 68 -7.89 -6.92 6.26
C GLY A 68 -8.79 -6.02 7.13
N TRP A 69 -9.98 -5.68 6.63
CA TRP A 69 -11.00 -4.95 7.38
C TRP A 69 -11.39 -5.66 8.68
N TRP A 70 -11.68 -6.96 8.59
CA TRP A 70 -11.99 -7.79 9.77
C TRP A 70 -10.85 -7.79 10.78
N ALA A 71 -9.60 -7.98 10.34
CA ALA A 71 -8.42 -7.92 11.21
C ALA A 71 -8.25 -6.53 11.88
N GLY A 72 -8.52 -5.46 11.14
CA GLY A 72 -8.52 -4.09 11.66
C GLY A 72 -9.59 -3.85 12.72
N ASN A 73 -10.76 -4.47 12.58
CA ASN A 73 -11.82 -4.38 13.58
C ASN A 73 -11.43 -5.04 14.90
N GLN A 74 -10.65 -6.13 14.83
CA GLN A 74 -10.08 -6.83 15.99
C GLN A 74 -8.85 -6.12 16.61
N GLY A 75 -8.51 -4.91 16.14
CA GLY A 75 -7.34 -4.15 16.61
C GLY A 75 -6.00 -4.69 16.11
N ARG A 76 -5.99 -5.67 15.19
CA ARG A 76 -4.78 -6.28 14.62
C ARG A 76 -4.31 -5.50 13.40
N LEU A 77 -3.90 -4.24 13.60
CA LEU A 77 -3.55 -3.30 12.53
C LEU A 77 -2.40 -3.79 11.62
N ARG A 78 -1.42 -4.52 12.18
CA ARG A 78 -0.33 -5.12 11.40
C ARG A 78 -0.81 -6.19 10.43
N LEU A 79 -1.70 -7.07 10.91
CA LEU A 79 -2.28 -8.13 10.07
C LEU A 79 -3.18 -7.52 8.99
N GLN A 80 -3.92 -6.46 9.32
CA GLN A 80 -4.71 -5.70 8.35
C GLN A 80 -3.82 -5.14 7.23
N ALA A 81 -2.77 -4.40 7.58
CA ALA A 81 -1.84 -3.83 6.60
C ALA A 81 -1.22 -4.92 5.72
N PHE A 82 -0.85 -6.06 6.32
CA PHE A 82 -0.30 -7.20 5.60
C PHE A 82 -1.29 -7.78 4.61
N LEU A 83 -2.53 -8.05 5.04
CA LEU A 83 -3.56 -8.63 4.19
C LEU A 83 -3.93 -7.72 3.03
N ILE A 84 -4.06 -6.41 3.28
CA ILE A 84 -4.34 -5.44 2.22
C ILE A 84 -3.20 -5.46 1.18
N LEU A 85 -1.95 -5.33 1.64
CA LEU A 85 -0.80 -5.31 0.74
C LEU A 85 -0.65 -6.65 -0.01
N PHE A 86 -0.86 -7.76 0.67
CA PHE A 86 -0.82 -9.09 0.07
C PHE A 86 -1.93 -9.30 -0.96
N GLY A 87 -3.12 -8.70 -0.76
CA GLY A 87 -4.19 -8.69 -1.74
C GLY A 87 -3.77 -8.02 -3.05
N PHE A 88 -3.23 -6.81 -2.98
CA PHE A 88 -2.71 -6.11 -4.16
C PHE A 88 -1.55 -6.88 -4.82
N TYR A 89 -0.63 -7.39 -4.02
CA TYR A 89 0.51 -8.19 -4.50
C TYR A 89 0.06 -9.45 -5.24
N SER A 90 -0.78 -10.28 -4.61
CA SER A 90 -1.21 -11.56 -5.18
C SER A 90 -2.06 -11.36 -6.45
N SER A 91 -2.91 -10.34 -6.44
CA SER A 91 -3.76 -9.95 -7.55
C SER A 91 -2.95 -9.45 -8.75
N TYR A 92 -2.05 -8.48 -8.57
CA TYR A 92 -1.50 -7.74 -9.71
C TYR A 92 -0.05 -8.08 -10.06
N LEU A 93 0.75 -8.56 -9.10
CA LEU A 93 2.16 -8.93 -9.32
C LEU A 93 2.34 -10.45 -9.50
N LEU A 94 1.67 -11.26 -8.67
CA LEU A 94 1.80 -12.72 -8.71
C LEU A 94 0.94 -13.37 -9.78
N SER A 95 -0.31 -12.94 -9.96
CA SER A 95 -1.24 -13.51 -10.95
C SER A 95 -0.63 -13.64 -12.35
N PRO A 96 0.07 -12.63 -12.90
CA PRO A 96 0.66 -12.75 -14.23
C PRO A 96 1.83 -13.73 -14.35
N MET A 97 2.41 -14.20 -13.23
CA MET A 97 3.41 -15.28 -13.26
C MET A 97 2.77 -16.66 -13.40
N ILE A 98 1.54 -16.82 -12.88
CA ILE A 98 0.84 -18.11 -12.86
C ILE A 98 0.13 -18.33 -14.19
N GLU A 99 -0.47 -17.27 -14.73
CA GLU A 99 -1.21 -17.34 -15.99
C GLU A 99 -0.82 -16.12 -16.84
N PRO A 100 0.09 -16.30 -17.82
CA PRO A 100 0.57 -15.22 -18.68
C PRO A 100 -0.57 -14.67 -19.54
N ALA A 101 -0.44 -13.40 -19.95
CA ALA A 101 -1.47 -12.51 -20.48
C ALA A 101 -2.17 -12.90 -21.81
N GLY A 102 -2.43 -14.19 -22.07
CA GLY A 102 -2.97 -14.70 -23.34
C GLY A 102 -4.36 -14.18 -23.73
N ALA A 103 -5.09 -13.47 -22.86
CA ALA A 103 -6.42 -12.93 -23.17
C ALA A 103 -6.56 -11.40 -23.05
N THR A 104 -5.52 -10.67 -22.65
CA THR A 104 -5.56 -9.19 -22.48
C THR A 104 -4.51 -8.51 -23.35
N HIS A 105 -4.75 -7.26 -23.75
CA HIS A 105 -3.82 -6.53 -24.60
C HIS A 105 -2.42 -6.43 -23.96
N PRO A 106 -1.35 -6.92 -24.61
CA PRO A 106 0.02 -6.98 -24.09
C PRO A 106 0.53 -5.68 -23.46
N ALA A 107 0.32 -4.57 -24.17
CA ALA A 107 0.75 -3.25 -23.75
C ALA A 107 0.02 -2.78 -22.48
N GLU A 108 -1.30 -2.95 -22.40
CA GLU A 108 -2.09 -2.57 -21.23
C GLU A 108 -1.63 -3.35 -19.99
N HIS A 109 -1.37 -4.65 -20.17
CA HIS A 109 -0.90 -5.48 -19.09
C HIS A 109 0.46 -5.03 -18.55
N TYR A 110 1.39 -4.66 -19.44
CA TYR A 110 2.69 -4.12 -19.07
C TYR A 110 2.59 -2.78 -18.30
N PHE A 111 1.77 -1.83 -18.77
CA PHE A 111 1.59 -0.55 -18.08
C PHE A 111 0.94 -0.71 -16.70
N VAL A 112 -0.05 -1.60 -16.58
CA VAL A 112 -0.68 -1.91 -15.30
C VAL A 112 0.34 -2.55 -14.34
N LEU A 113 1.15 -3.49 -14.81
CA LEU A 113 2.20 -4.12 -14.00
C LEU A 113 3.21 -3.07 -13.48
N LEU A 114 3.64 -2.16 -14.36
CA LEU A 114 4.60 -1.10 -14.03
C LEU A 114 4.01 -0.07 -13.05
N ALA A 115 2.77 0.36 -13.27
CA ALA A 115 2.06 1.27 -12.37
C ALA A 115 1.87 0.65 -10.98
N VAL A 116 1.41 -0.61 -10.93
CA VAL A 116 1.25 -1.34 -9.68
C VAL A 116 2.58 -1.52 -8.97
N PHE A 117 3.67 -1.84 -9.69
CA PHE A 117 4.99 -1.97 -9.11
C PHE A 117 5.44 -0.69 -8.39
N ILE A 118 5.29 0.48 -9.04
CA ILE A 118 5.64 1.77 -8.44
C ILE A 118 4.79 2.05 -7.20
N ILE A 119 3.48 1.82 -7.29
CA ILE A 119 2.56 2.01 -6.17
C ILE A 119 2.95 1.09 -5.00
N MET A 120 3.19 -0.19 -5.27
CA MET A 120 3.57 -1.20 -4.28
C MET A 120 4.95 -0.97 -3.69
N ALA A 121 5.84 -0.25 -4.37
CA ALA A 121 7.12 0.17 -3.80
C ALA A 121 6.96 1.16 -2.63
N VAL A 122 5.93 2.00 -2.68
CA VAL A 122 5.68 3.08 -1.72
C VAL A 122 4.74 2.66 -0.59
N ILE A 123 3.68 1.90 -0.89
CA ILE A 123 2.64 1.54 0.10
C ILE A 123 3.20 0.88 1.39
N PRO A 124 4.18 -0.04 1.36
CA PRO A 124 4.74 -0.63 2.58
C PRO A 124 5.23 0.44 3.55
N TYR A 125 5.88 1.49 3.06
CA TYR A 125 6.35 2.59 3.90
C TYR A 125 5.23 3.46 4.45
N LEU A 126 4.07 3.49 3.81
CA LEU A 126 2.89 4.19 4.35
C LEU A 126 2.21 3.38 5.46
N LEU A 127 2.21 2.05 5.35
CA LEU A 127 1.48 1.16 6.26
C LEU A 127 2.27 0.71 7.48
N TYR A 128 3.60 0.65 7.39
CA TYR A 128 4.45 0.09 8.45
C TYR A 128 5.37 1.13 9.08
N ASP A 129 5.70 0.92 10.35
CA ASP A 129 6.61 1.76 11.12
C ASP A 129 8.07 1.38 10.81
N LEU A 130 8.87 2.36 10.38
CA LEU A 130 10.23 2.15 9.92
C LEU A 130 11.18 1.61 11.01
N ASN A 131 10.87 1.86 12.29
CA ASN A 131 11.69 1.36 13.39
C ASN A 131 11.25 -0.02 13.88
N LYS A 132 9.95 -0.26 13.97
CA LYS A 132 9.39 -1.49 14.54
C LYS A 132 9.29 -2.62 13.51
N ASP A 133 9.03 -2.29 12.26
CA ASP A 133 8.63 -3.25 11.23
C ASP A 133 9.70 -3.40 10.12
N LYS A 134 10.98 -3.10 10.44
CA LYS A 134 12.13 -3.18 9.52
C LYS A 134 12.19 -4.47 8.71
N LYS A 135 11.97 -5.61 9.37
CA LYS A 135 12.02 -6.93 8.71
C LYS A 135 10.90 -7.09 7.68
N ILE A 136 9.70 -6.59 7.97
CA ILE A 136 8.54 -6.66 7.08
C ILE A 136 8.76 -5.72 5.89
N LEU A 137 9.26 -4.51 6.13
CA LEU A 137 9.62 -3.58 5.06
C LEU A 137 10.68 -4.17 4.14
N LEU A 138 11.76 -4.73 4.70
CA LEU A 138 12.82 -5.37 3.93
C LEU A 138 12.28 -6.56 3.11
N PHE A 139 11.41 -7.37 3.71
CA PHE A 139 10.74 -8.47 3.02
C PHE A 139 10.00 -7.98 1.77
N TRP A 140 9.17 -6.93 1.89
CA TRP A 140 8.45 -6.36 0.75
C TRP A 140 9.38 -5.74 -0.29
N GLN A 141 10.45 -5.06 0.16
CA GLN A 141 11.44 -4.43 -0.72
C GLN A 141 12.24 -5.44 -1.55
N ILE A 142 12.37 -6.69 -1.10
CA ILE A 142 13.00 -7.75 -1.88
C ILE A 142 11.94 -8.48 -2.72
N LEU A 143 10.78 -8.78 -2.12
CA LEU A 143 9.76 -9.60 -2.75
C LEU A 143 9.16 -8.93 -3.99
N ILE A 144 8.82 -7.65 -3.91
CA ILE A 144 8.18 -6.89 -4.99
C ILE A 144 9.07 -6.83 -6.25
N PRO A 145 10.36 -6.44 -6.18
CA PRO A 145 11.21 -6.43 -7.36
C PRO A 145 11.52 -7.82 -7.91
N VAL A 146 11.72 -8.83 -7.06
CA VAL A 146 11.95 -10.21 -7.51
C VAL A 146 10.75 -10.74 -8.29
N THR A 147 9.53 -10.53 -7.78
CA THR A 147 8.31 -10.97 -8.46
C THR A 147 7.97 -10.14 -9.68
N PHE A 148 8.25 -8.83 -9.67
CA PHE A 148 8.14 -8.00 -10.86
C PHE A 148 9.06 -8.50 -11.98
N ILE A 149 10.33 -8.82 -11.69
CA ILE A 149 11.27 -9.38 -12.67
C ILE A 149 10.74 -10.72 -13.19
N GLY A 150 10.34 -11.63 -12.29
CA GLY A 150 9.81 -12.93 -12.69
C GLY A 150 8.56 -12.81 -13.57
N SER A 151 7.62 -11.95 -13.18
CA SER A 151 6.41 -11.63 -13.93
C SER A 151 6.73 -11.02 -15.29
N PHE A 152 7.65 -10.07 -15.33
CA PHE A 152 8.11 -9.45 -16.57
C PHE A 152 8.73 -10.48 -17.51
N LEU A 153 9.65 -11.33 -17.04
CA LEU A 153 10.32 -12.34 -17.86
C LEU A 153 9.35 -13.40 -18.41
N VAL A 154 8.39 -13.87 -17.62
CA VAL A 154 7.37 -14.85 -18.06
C VAL A 154 6.48 -14.25 -19.14
N ASN A 155 6.07 -13.00 -19.00
CA ASN A 155 5.19 -12.34 -19.96
C ASN A 155 5.95 -11.84 -21.21
N LEU A 156 7.24 -11.52 -21.08
CA LEU A 156 8.10 -11.08 -22.18
C LEU A 156 8.13 -12.09 -23.34
N GLY A 157 8.20 -13.40 -23.03
CA GLY A 157 8.11 -14.45 -24.05
C GLY A 157 6.76 -14.57 -24.76
N HIS A 158 5.68 -14.04 -24.17
CA HIS A 158 4.34 -14.02 -24.77
C HIS A 158 4.10 -12.74 -25.58
N PHE A 159 4.77 -11.65 -25.22
CA PHE A 159 4.61 -10.34 -25.86
C PHE A 159 5.35 -10.20 -27.19
N GLU A 160 6.42 -10.98 -27.40
CA GLU A 160 7.17 -11.03 -28.67
C GLU A 160 6.30 -11.42 -29.88
N GLN A 161 5.15 -12.05 -29.65
CA GLN A 161 4.32 -12.64 -30.71
C GLN A 161 3.22 -11.71 -31.25
N THR A 162 3.11 -10.46 -30.76
CA THR A 162 2.05 -9.52 -31.14
C THR A 162 2.60 -8.25 -31.81
N SER A 163 1.96 -7.79 -32.89
CA SER A 163 2.39 -6.62 -33.68
C SER A 163 2.38 -5.30 -32.90
N ASP A 164 1.66 -5.23 -31.78
CA ASP A 164 1.45 -4.00 -31.00
C ASP A 164 2.44 -3.83 -29.84
N ALA A 165 3.42 -4.73 -29.72
CA ALA A 165 4.37 -4.78 -28.60
C ALA A 165 5.58 -3.83 -28.74
N TYR A 166 5.44 -2.68 -29.41
CA TYR A 166 6.54 -1.75 -29.70
C TYR A 166 7.35 -1.34 -28.45
N PHE A 167 6.67 -1.05 -27.33
CA PHE A 167 7.32 -0.69 -26.08
C PHE A 167 8.03 -1.84 -25.37
N ILE A 168 7.58 -3.07 -25.60
CA ILE A 168 8.13 -4.28 -24.99
C ILE A 168 9.38 -4.70 -25.77
N ALA A 169 9.30 -4.66 -27.11
CA ALA A 169 10.48 -4.78 -27.97
C ALA A 169 11.50 -3.66 -27.70
N PHE A 170 11.07 -2.44 -27.38
CA PHE A 170 11.96 -1.35 -26.98
C PHE A 170 12.69 -1.65 -25.66
N THR A 171 12.02 -2.23 -24.66
CA THR A 171 12.66 -2.58 -23.38
C THR A 171 13.59 -3.79 -23.46
N GLN A 172 13.25 -4.77 -24.30
CA GLN A 172 14.16 -5.90 -24.61
C GLN A 172 15.46 -5.44 -25.26
N ASN A 173 15.37 -4.55 -26.25
CA ASN A 173 16.51 -4.13 -27.05
C ASN A 173 17.33 -3.01 -26.41
N ASN A 174 16.79 -2.31 -25.40
CA ASN A 174 17.45 -1.20 -24.73
C ASN A 174 17.68 -1.48 -23.25
N LEU A 175 18.75 -2.23 -22.95
CA LEU A 175 19.25 -2.47 -21.59
C LEU A 175 19.35 -1.18 -20.77
N MET A 176 19.74 -0.06 -21.41
CA MET A 176 19.87 1.23 -20.76
C MET A 176 18.55 1.78 -20.21
N SER A 177 17.43 1.56 -20.91
CA SER A 177 16.10 1.96 -20.44
C SER A 177 15.66 1.14 -19.23
N PHE A 178 15.97 -0.16 -19.24
CA PHE A 178 15.71 -1.05 -18.10
C PHE A 178 16.55 -0.64 -16.87
N LEU A 179 17.84 -0.33 -17.05
CA LEU A 179 18.70 0.19 -15.99
C LEU A 179 18.21 1.55 -15.46
N GLY A 180 17.76 2.43 -16.35
CA GLY A 180 17.17 3.72 -15.98
C GLY A 180 15.93 3.56 -15.10
N PHE A 181 15.04 2.60 -15.44
CA PHE A 181 13.87 2.27 -14.63
C PHE A 181 14.25 1.81 -13.21
N TRP A 182 15.26 0.93 -13.08
CA TRP A 182 15.78 0.53 -11.77
C TRP A 182 16.39 1.69 -10.99
N GLY A 183 17.09 2.60 -11.67
CA GLY A 183 17.60 3.83 -11.06
C GLY A 183 16.48 4.68 -10.47
N VAL A 184 15.37 4.86 -11.20
CA VAL A 184 14.19 5.58 -10.71
C VAL A 184 13.54 4.85 -9.52
N TYR A 185 13.42 3.52 -9.58
CA TYR A 185 12.90 2.73 -8.48
C TYR A 185 13.73 2.90 -7.19
N VAL A 186 15.05 2.74 -7.27
CA VAL A 186 15.95 2.89 -6.12
C VAL A 186 15.89 4.33 -5.58
N ALA A 187 15.85 5.33 -6.46
CA ALA A 187 15.69 6.72 -6.05
C ALA A 187 14.37 6.97 -5.32
N LEU A 188 13.24 6.44 -5.83
CA LEU A 188 11.93 6.54 -5.18
C LEU A 188 11.91 5.87 -3.80
N VAL A 189 12.48 4.68 -3.69
CA VAL A 189 12.60 3.98 -2.41
C VAL A 189 13.44 4.80 -1.43
N PHE A 190 14.57 5.35 -1.88
CA PHE A 190 15.42 6.19 -1.04
C PHE A 190 14.71 7.47 -0.58
N ILE A 191 14.04 8.18 -1.49
CA ILE A 191 13.24 9.37 -1.17
C ILE A 191 12.15 9.03 -0.16
N THR A 192 11.45 7.90 -0.34
CA THR A 192 10.38 7.47 0.57
C THR A 192 10.92 7.15 1.97
N ILE A 193 12.07 6.46 2.06
CA ILE A 193 12.74 6.19 3.33
C ILE A 193 13.15 7.49 4.01
N GLN A 194 13.75 8.43 3.28
CA GLN A 194 14.19 9.71 3.83
C GLN A 194 13.02 10.57 4.30
N TYR A 195 11.95 10.64 3.50
CA TYR A 195 10.71 11.30 3.88
C TYR A 195 10.15 10.70 5.18
N LYS A 196 10.12 9.37 5.29
CA LYS A 196 9.64 8.70 6.51
C LYS A 196 10.52 8.98 7.73
N ARG A 197 11.84 9.01 7.56
CA ARG A 197 12.78 9.38 8.63
C ARG A 197 12.56 10.81 9.09
N ALA A 198 12.43 11.76 8.16
CA ALA A 198 12.17 13.16 8.47
C ALA A 198 10.82 13.34 9.20
N GLN A 199 9.76 12.67 8.71
CA GLN A 199 8.44 12.70 9.37
C GLN A 199 8.52 12.18 10.81
N GLN A 200 9.34 11.15 11.04
CA GLN A 200 9.51 10.58 12.37
C GLN A 200 10.31 11.51 13.28
N THR A 201 11.42 12.08 12.82
CA THR A 201 12.20 13.05 13.60
C THR A 201 11.33 14.23 14.03
N HIS A 202 10.50 14.77 13.13
CA HIS A 202 9.55 15.83 13.49
C HIS A 202 8.51 15.39 14.51
N TYR A 203 8.05 14.14 14.48
CA TYR A 203 7.11 13.63 15.47
C TYR A 203 7.77 13.50 16.85
N GLU A 204 9.02 13.03 16.89
CA GLU A 204 9.81 12.93 18.12
C GLU A 204 10.07 14.32 18.72
N GLU A 205 10.48 15.30 17.90
CA GLU A 205 10.66 16.70 18.31
C GLU A 205 9.36 17.33 18.86
N LEU A 206 8.23 17.09 18.21
CA LEU A 206 6.92 17.56 18.69
C LEU A 206 6.52 16.91 20.01
N GLN A 207 6.82 15.63 20.20
CA GLN A 207 6.53 14.92 21.43
C GLN A 207 7.39 15.44 22.58
N ASP A 208 8.68 15.66 22.35
CA ASP A 208 9.61 16.21 23.35
C ASP A 208 9.21 17.64 23.74
N SER A 209 8.85 18.48 22.76
CA SER A 209 8.36 19.83 23.00
C SER A 209 7.06 19.85 23.82
N ASN A 210 6.12 18.94 23.54
CA ASN A 210 4.90 18.82 24.33
C ASN A 210 5.19 18.40 25.78
N GLN A 211 6.13 17.48 26.00
CA GLN A 211 6.54 17.09 27.36
C GLN A 211 7.21 18.23 28.11
N GLU A 212 7.98 19.06 27.43
CA GLU A 212 8.60 20.24 28.02
C GLU A 212 7.55 21.32 28.37
N LEU A 213 6.55 21.52 27.50
CA LEU A 213 5.41 22.39 27.76
C LEU A 213 4.59 21.91 28.97
N GLU A 214 4.29 20.62 29.06
CA GLU A 214 3.57 20.05 30.22
C GLU A 214 4.32 20.26 31.54
N LYS A 215 5.64 20.06 31.55
CA LYS A 215 6.48 20.34 32.73
C LYS A 215 6.47 21.82 33.10
N THR A 216 6.51 22.69 32.11
CA THR A 216 6.50 24.15 32.32
C THR A 216 5.16 24.59 32.89
N LEU A 217 4.04 24.10 32.34
CA LEU A 217 2.70 24.37 32.85
C LEU A 217 2.53 23.88 34.29
N ALA A 218 2.98 22.66 34.59
CA ALA A 218 2.95 22.13 35.96
C ALA A 218 3.78 22.98 36.95
N THR A 219 4.89 23.55 36.48
CA THR A 219 5.73 24.45 37.30
C THR A 219 5.02 25.78 37.56
N ILE A 220 4.38 26.36 36.55
CA ILE A 220 3.61 27.60 36.67
C ILE A 220 2.42 27.41 37.62
N ASP A 221 1.68 26.30 37.49
CA ASP A 221 0.56 26.00 38.38
C ASP A 221 1.02 25.88 39.85
N ASN A 222 2.14 25.20 40.10
CA ASN A 222 2.74 25.13 41.44
C ASN A 222 3.19 26.51 41.95
N GLN A 223 3.71 27.38 41.10
CA GLN A 223 4.07 28.74 41.51
C GLN A 223 2.83 29.57 41.85
N ASN A 224 1.76 29.43 41.06
CA ASN A 224 0.50 30.13 41.28
C ASN A 224 -0.19 29.68 42.57
N THR A 225 -0.19 28.38 42.88
CA THR A 225 -0.72 27.87 44.16
C THR A 225 0.09 28.39 45.34
N VAL A 226 1.42 28.33 45.28
CA VAL A 226 2.30 28.87 46.33
C VAL A 226 2.12 30.39 46.51
N LEU A 227 1.86 31.14 45.43
CA LEU A 227 1.58 32.57 45.53
C LEU A 227 0.21 32.85 46.17
N ALA A 228 -0.82 32.07 45.84
CA ALA A 228 -2.14 32.20 46.45
C ALA A 228 -2.09 31.90 47.96
N GLU A 229 -1.38 30.85 48.38
CA GLU A 229 -1.17 30.48 49.78
C GLU A 229 -0.43 31.57 50.59
N ARG A 230 0.35 32.44 49.94
CA ARG A 230 1.06 33.55 50.59
C ARG A 230 0.24 34.83 50.71
N GLN A 231 -0.90 34.91 50.02
CA GLN A 231 -1.78 36.07 50.02
C GLN A 231 -2.98 35.91 50.96
N GLU A 232 -3.22 34.71 51.47
CA GLU A 232 -4.10 34.42 52.63
C GLU A 232 -3.38 34.64 53.96
#